data_AF-A0A480B9N1-F1
#
_entry.id   AF-A0A480B9N1-F1
#
_cell.length_a   1.000
_cell.length_b   1.000
_cell.length_c   1.000
_cell.angle_alpha   90.00
_cell.angle_beta   90.00
_cell.angle_gamma   90.00
#
_symmetry.space_group_name_H-M   'P 1'
#
loop_
_entity.id
_entity.type
_entity.pdbx_description
1 polymer ?
#
loop_
_entity_poly.entity_id
_entity_poly.type
_entity_poly.pdbx_seq_one_letter_code
_entity_poly.pdbx_strand_id
1 'polypeptide(L)'
;MFNEEIQLIKQNIYDLLHNTRINKKSYLFILIGLFFTYFVSNAIINTLSLQYVEMYFVRYIFKMLGLTLVIELCRRRLHDFGSSGKWLYLWLIISCSIYGYYMYDLFVVDGLNIVFFEEILLIEVGIIFIPTLFLYLLPSNQGENQYGDSTVQLISNTECIGYSNNKLVLENKNGLLEYIWDIYGRQSFCFKGRAKRVEALLGIGAFGMVISLIVNFISMIFMIKDMTRIEIPEPILIGIFYVLYFYIILSILTLCIRRLHDSLYSGIWVILLLVPYLNIFIIYRIFLKSSWDINSFKDIS
;
A
#
# COMPACT_ATOMS: atom_id res chain seq x y z
N MET A 1 22.32 0.72 -11.87
CA MET A 1 20.83 0.77 -11.70
C MET A 1 20.21 -0.61 -11.48
N PHE A 2 20.06 -1.51 -12.47
CA PHE A 2 19.36 -2.80 -12.20
C PHE A 2 20.04 -3.65 -11.12
N ASN A 3 21.38 -3.71 -11.11
CA ASN A 3 22.13 -4.41 -10.06
C ASN A 3 21.98 -3.74 -8.68
N GLU A 4 21.96 -2.41 -8.63
CA GLU A 4 21.71 -1.63 -7.40
C GLU A 4 20.29 -1.88 -6.87
N GLU A 5 19.28 -1.90 -7.75
CA GLU A 5 17.90 -2.24 -7.39
C GLU A 5 17.81 -3.65 -6.78
N ILE A 6 18.45 -4.64 -7.40
CA ILE A 6 18.48 -6.02 -6.88
C ILE A 6 19.15 -6.08 -5.51
N GLN A 7 20.28 -5.38 -5.32
CA GLN A 7 20.96 -5.33 -4.03
C GLN A 7 20.07 -4.67 -2.97
N LEU A 8 19.40 -3.57 -3.32
CA LEU A 8 18.49 -2.87 -2.42
C LEU A 8 17.27 -3.73 -2.06
N ILE A 9 16.69 -4.49 -3.00
CA ILE A 9 15.63 -5.46 -2.69
C ILE A 9 16.10 -6.51 -1.69
N LYS A 10 17.28 -7.10 -1.90
CA LYS A 10 17.81 -8.13 -1.01
C LYS A 10 17.94 -7.57 0.42
N GLN A 11 18.45 -6.35 0.55
CA GLN A 11 18.52 -5.67 1.83
C GLN A 11 17.13 -5.39 2.40
N ASN A 12 16.19 -4.88 1.60
CA ASN A 12 14.83 -4.59 2.06
C ASN A 12 14.09 -5.86 2.55
N ILE A 13 14.30 -7.00 1.89
CA ILE A 13 13.74 -8.29 2.30
C ILE A 13 14.40 -8.74 3.61
N TYR A 14 15.73 -8.64 3.71
CA TYR A 14 16.46 -8.94 4.93
C TYR A 14 15.94 -8.12 6.11
N ASP A 15 15.79 -6.81 5.94
CA ASP A 15 15.25 -5.89 6.93
C ASP A 15 13.82 -6.26 7.31
N LEU A 16 12.97 -6.61 6.34
CA LEU A 16 11.57 -6.98 6.60
C LEU A 16 11.48 -8.25 7.46
N LEU A 17 12.41 -9.19 7.29
CA LEU A 17 12.46 -10.44 8.03
C LEU A 17 13.06 -10.28 9.44
N HIS A 18 14.08 -9.43 9.61
CA HIS A 18 14.82 -9.31 10.86
C HIS A 18 14.38 -8.12 11.72
N ASN A 19 14.06 -6.97 11.11
CA ASN A 19 13.42 -5.87 11.82
C ASN A 19 11.91 -6.10 11.89
N THR A 20 11.52 -6.77 12.98
CA THR A 20 10.14 -7.20 13.19
C THR A 20 9.34 -6.17 13.99
N ARG A 21 9.77 -4.91 14.08
CA ARG A 21 9.04 -3.89 14.82
C ARG A 21 8.19 -3.02 13.91
N ILE A 22 7.05 -2.56 14.43
CA ILE A 22 6.27 -1.53 13.78
C ILE A 22 5.76 -0.50 14.79
N ASN A 23 6.04 0.78 14.50
CA ASN A 23 5.61 1.87 15.35
C ASN A 23 4.07 2.03 15.33
N LYS A 24 3.54 2.69 16.35
CA LYS A 24 2.10 2.90 16.54
C LYS A 24 1.37 3.53 15.35
N LYS A 25 1.97 4.54 14.70
CA LYS A 25 1.35 5.25 13.55
C LYS A 25 1.26 4.36 12.30
N SER A 26 2.33 3.62 12.03
CA SER A 26 2.42 2.72 10.88
C SER A 26 1.53 1.49 11.09
N TYR A 27 1.49 0.98 12.32
CA TYR A 27 0.57 -0.08 12.72
C TYR A 27 -0.88 0.30 12.41
N LEU A 28 -1.34 1.46 12.89
CA LEU A 28 -2.72 1.89 12.69
C LEU A 28 -3.07 2.02 11.22
N PHE A 29 -2.19 2.65 10.43
CA PHE A 29 -2.44 2.82 9.01
C PHE A 29 -2.54 1.48 8.26
N ILE A 30 -1.59 0.57 8.50
CA ILE A 30 -1.61 -0.74 7.85
C ILE A 30 -2.83 -1.54 8.33
N LEU A 31 -3.20 -1.46 9.61
CA LEU A 31 -4.39 -2.14 10.13
C LEU A 31 -5.68 -1.64 9.46
N ILE A 32 -5.84 -0.32 9.34
CA ILE A 32 -6.98 0.28 8.62
C ILE A 32 -7.01 -0.18 7.17
N GLY A 33 -5.85 -0.13 6.49
CA GLY A 33 -5.74 -0.63 5.11
C GLY A 33 -6.11 -2.10 5.00
N LEU A 34 -5.61 -2.95 5.90
CA LEU A 34 -5.89 -4.38 5.91
C LEU A 34 -7.37 -4.63 6.13
N PHE A 35 -8.00 -3.90 7.06
CA PHE A 35 -9.45 -3.97 7.29
C PHE A 35 -10.25 -3.63 6.04
N PHE A 36 -9.96 -2.50 5.39
CA PHE A 36 -10.68 -2.12 4.17
C PHE A 36 -10.44 -3.09 3.01
N THR A 37 -9.20 -3.51 2.78
CA THR A 37 -8.90 -4.50 1.73
C THR A 37 -9.58 -5.82 2.03
N TYR A 38 -9.58 -6.28 3.29
CA TYR A 38 -10.27 -7.48 3.71
C TYR A 38 -11.77 -7.36 3.44
N PHE A 39 -12.43 -6.30 3.93
CA PHE A 39 -13.87 -6.15 3.83
C PHE A 39 -14.35 -5.93 2.39
N VAL A 40 -13.79 -4.93 1.70
CA VAL A 40 -14.22 -4.55 0.33
C VAL A 40 -13.95 -5.69 -0.66
N SER A 41 -12.78 -6.31 -0.60
CA SER A 41 -12.47 -7.40 -1.53
C SER A 41 -13.32 -8.63 -1.25
N ASN A 42 -13.63 -8.95 0.00
CA ASN A 42 -14.57 -10.03 0.32
C ASN A 42 -15.97 -9.74 -0.23
N ALA A 43 -16.46 -8.50 -0.16
CA ALA A 43 -17.75 -8.12 -0.74
C ALA A 43 -17.76 -8.26 -2.28
N ILE A 44 -16.68 -7.85 -2.94
CA ILE A 44 -16.51 -8.01 -4.40
C ILE A 44 -16.47 -9.49 -4.77
N ILE A 45 -15.63 -10.29 -4.10
CA ILE A 45 -15.52 -11.73 -4.37
C ILE A 45 -16.84 -12.44 -4.08
N ASN A 46 -17.59 -12.03 -3.03
CA ASN A 46 -18.92 -12.57 -2.74
C ASN A 46 -19.88 -12.35 -3.91
N THR A 47 -19.92 -11.12 -4.44
CA THR A 47 -20.76 -10.77 -5.59
C THR A 47 -20.38 -11.62 -6.82
N LEU A 48 -19.09 -11.81 -7.07
CA LEU A 48 -18.61 -12.65 -8.17
C LEU A 48 -18.90 -14.14 -7.95
N SER A 49 -18.94 -14.60 -6.69
CA SER A 49 -19.24 -15.99 -6.35
C SER A 49 -20.68 -16.42 -6.62
N LEU A 50 -21.59 -15.45 -6.77
CA LEU A 50 -22.95 -15.72 -7.26
C LEU A 50 -22.97 -16.19 -8.72
N GLN A 51 -21.97 -15.79 -9.50
CA GLN A 51 -21.86 -16.11 -10.93
C GLN A 51 -20.88 -17.26 -11.18
N TYR A 52 -19.81 -17.35 -10.40
CA TYR A 52 -18.72 -18.30 -10.58
C TYR A 52 -18.43 -19.06 -9.28
N VAL A 53 -18.70 -20.37 -9.26
CA VAL A 53 -18.56 -21.20 -8.05
C VAL A 53 -17.10 -21.26 -7.59
N GLU A 54 -16.12 -21.14 -8.48
CA GLU A 54 -14.70 -21.15 -8.13
C GLU A 54 -14.32 -19.99 -7.19
N MET A 55 -15.06 -18.87 -7.26
CA MET A 55 -14.80 -17.70 -6.43
C MET A 55 -15.08 -17.95 -4.94
N TYR A 56 -15.87 -18.98 -4.59
CA TYR A 56 -16.01 -19.42 -3.20
C TYR A 56 -14.66 -19.85 -2.60
N PHE A 57 -13.83 -20.58 -3.35
CA PHE A 57 -12.52 -21.02 -2.90
C PHE A 57 -11.52 -19.86 -2.85
N VAL A 58 -11.56 -18.98 -3.86
CA VAL A 58 -10.74 -17.76 -3.89
C VAL A 58 -11.01 -16.90 -2.65
N ARG A 59 -12.28 -16.76 -2.26
CA ARG A 59 -12.66 -16.05 -1.05
C ARG A 59 -12.00 -16.62 0.20
N TYR A 60 -12.01 -17.95 0.36
CA TYR A 60 -11.39 -18.60 1.52
C TYR A 60 -9.88 -18.33 1.59
N ILE A 61 -9.17 -18.53 0.47
CA ILE A 61 -7.73 -18.26 0.39
C ILE A 61 -7.46 -16.78 0.72
N PHE A 62 -8.25 -15.87 0.16
CA PHE A 62 -8.13 -14.44 0.38
C PHE A 62 -8.33 -14.04 1.85
N LYS A 63 -9.32 -14.65 2.52
CA LYS A 63 -9.54 -14.46 3.96
C LYS A 63 -8.35 -14.94 4.77
N MET A 64 -7.89 -16.17 4.55
CA MET A 64 -6.77 -16.74 5.30
C MET A 64 -5.48 -15.93 5.16
N LEU A 65 -5.21 -15.40 3.96
CA LEU A 65 -4.09 -14.48 3.72
C LEU A 65 -4.24 -13.19 4.54
N GLY A 66 -5.42 -12.57 4.52
CA GLY A 66 -5.71 -11.38 5.31
C GLY A 66 -5.52 -11.59 6.81
N LEU A 67 -6.06 -12.69 7.34
CA LEU A 67 -5.92 -13.04 8.77
C LEU A 67 -4.44 -13.25 9.16
N THR A 68 -3.69 -13.95 8.33
CA THR A 68 -2.25 -14.18 8.54
C THR A 68 -1.48 -12.85 8.63
N LEU A 69 -1.80 -11.90 7.75
CA LEU A 69 -1.17 -10.58 7.75
C LEU A 69 -1.56 -9.74 8.97
N VAL A 70 -2.81 -9.83 9.42
CA VAL A 70 -3.26 -9.15 10.65
C VAL A 70 -2.53 -9.70 11.88
N ILE A 71 -2.37 -11.03 11.98
CA ILE A 71 -1.62 -11.68 13.07
C ILE A 71 -0.15 -11.25 13.03
N GLU A 72 0.48 -11.27 11.86
CA GLU A 72 1.86 -10.82 11.67
C GLU A 72 2.02 -9.34 12.06
N LEU A 73 1.06 -8.48 11.70
CA LEU A 73 1.06 -7.08 12.09
C LEU A 73 0.97 -6.90 13.62
N CYS A 74 0.13 -7.69 14.28
CA CYS A 74 0.01 -7.71 15.74
C CYS A 74 1.30 -8.19 16.40
N ARG A 75 1.96 -9.20 15.81
CA ARG A 75 3.25 -9.71 16.29
C ARG A 75 4.27 -8.58 16.31
N ARG A 76 4.35 -7.85 15.20
CA ARG A 76 5.28 -6.70 15.06
C ARG A 76 4.96 -5.55 16.01
N ARG A 77 3.68 -5.34 16.33
CA ARG A 77 3.25 -4.32 17.30
C ARG A 77 3.64 -4.70 18.72
N LEU A 78 3.48 -5.96 19.11
CA LEU A 78 3.93 -6.47 20.41
C LEU A 78 5.46 -6.39 20.55
N HIS A 79 6.19 -6.72 19.49
CA HIS A 79 7.64 -6.58 19.43
C HIS A 79 8.09 -5.13 19.64
N ASP A 80 7.36 -4.14 19.10
CA ASP A 80 7.65 -2.72 19.35
C ASP A 80 7.37 -2.28 20.80
N PHE A 81 6.38 -2.90 21.46
CA PHE A 81 6.16 -2.74 22.89
C PHE A 81 7.25 -3.44 23.74
N GLY A 82 8.02 -4.35 23.15
CA GLY A 82 9.04 -5.15 23.85
C GLY A 82 8.51 -6.49 24.40
N SER A 83 7.27 -6.85 24.08
CA SER A 83 6.68 -8.13 24.45
C SER A 83 6.89 -9.19 23.37
N SER A 84 6.92 -10.45 23.80
CA SER A 84 7.02 -11.59 22.89
C SER A 84 5.77 -11.76 22.04
N GLY A 85 5.93 -11.98 20.74
CA GLY A 85 4.83 -12.32 19.84
C GLY A 85 4.07 -13.61 20.24
N LYS A 86 4.64 -14.44 21.12
CA LYS A 86 4.02 -15.69 21.61
C LYS A 86 2.69 -15.47 22.33
N TRP A 87 2.43 -14.27 22.86
CA TRP A 87 1.13 -13.91 23.45
C TRP A 87 -0.03 -14.06 22.47
N LEU A 88 0.23 -13.96 21.16
CA LEU A 88 -0.79 -14.16 20.13
C LEU A 88 -1.26 -15.61 20.05
N TYR A 89 -0.48 -16.60 20.48
CA TYR A 89 -0.94 -18.00 20.47
C TYR A 89 -2.12 -18.22 21.42
N LEU A 90 -2.10 -17.58 22.59
CA LEU A 90 -3.22 -17.64 23.52
C LEU A 90 -4.47 -17.01 22.90
N TRP A 91 -4.31 -15.87 22.23
CA TRP A 91 -5.40 -15.24 21.50
C TRP A 91 -5.93 -16.11 20.35
N LEU A 92 -5.04 -16.77 19.60
CA LEU A 92 -5.40 -17.66 18.51
C LEU A 92 -6.17 -18.88 19.01
N ILE A 93 -5.78 -19.48 20.14
CA ILE A 93 -6.51 -20.60 20.73
C ILE A 93 -7.94 -20.16 21.09
N ILE A 94 -8.10 -19.03 21.79
CA ILE A 94 -9.42 -18.49 22.14
C ILE A 94 -10.24 -18.20 20.89
N SER A 95 -9.64 -17.53 19.90
CA SER A 95 -10.30 -17.18 18.64
C SER A 95 -10.74 -18.43 17.87
N CYS A 96 -9.88 -19.44 17.76
CA CYS A 96 -10.20 -20.71 17.10
C CYS A 96 -11.29 -21.48 17.83
N SER A 97 -11.32 -21.47 19.17
CA SER A 97 -12.39 -22.11 19.94
C SER A 97 -13.75 -21.43 19.70
N ILE A 98 -13.78 -20.09 19.74
CA ILE A 98 -15.01 -19.33 19.45
C ILE A 98 -15.44 -19.58 18.00
N TYR A 99 -14.50 -19.47 17.06
CA TYR A 99 -14.77 -19.69 15.63
C TYR A 99 -15.29 -21.11 15.37
N GLY A 100 -14.65 -22.13 15.96
CA GLY A 100 -15.07 -23.53 15.84
C GLY A 100 -16.47 -23.79 16.40
N TYR A 101 -16.81 -23.17 17.53
CA TYR A 101 -18.17 -23.25 18.10
C TYR A 101 -19.22 -22.66 17.16
N TYR A 102 -18.98 -21.45 16.63
CA TYR A 102 -19.90 -20.83 15.68
C TYR A 102 -20.01 -21.61 14.38
N MET A 103 -18.90 -22.11 13.85
CA MET A 103 -18.90 -22.96 12.65
C MET A 103 -19.73 -24.22 12.86
N TYR A 104 -19.63 -24.86 14.04
CA TYR A 104 -20.43 -26.03 14.37
C TYR A 104 -21.92 -25.69 14.40
N ASP A 105 -22.30 -24.62 15.09
CA ASP A 105 -23.70 -24.19 15.21
C ASP A 105 -24.32 -23.88 13.84
N LEU A 106 -23.61 -23.09 13.03
CA LEU A 106 -24.06 -22.69 11.70
C LEU A 106 -24.11 -23.85 10.70
N PHE A 107 -23.16 -24.78 10.75
CA PHE A 107 -23.10 -25.91 9.82
C PHE A 107 -24.17 -26.98 10.15
N VAL A 108 -24.50 -27.16 11.43
CA VAL A 108 -25.54 -28.09 11.88
C VAL A 108 -26.93 -27.59 11.51
N VAL A 109 -27.14 -26.27 11.42
CA VAL A 109 -28.47 -25.67 11.22
C VAL A 109 -28.77 -25.37 9.73
N ASP A 110 -27.84 -24.78 8.96
CA ASP A 110 -28.21 -24.13 7.68
C ASP A 110 -27.47 -24.63 6.42
N GLY A 111 -26.56 -25.61 6.54
CA GLY A 111 -25.71 -26.02 5.43
C GLY A 111 -24.80 -24.88 4.90
N LEU A 112 -24.11 -25.09 3.78
CA LEU A 112 -23.19 -24.09 3.19
C LEU A 112 -23.96 -23.05 2.34
N ASN A 113 -24.81 -22.24 2.97
CA ASN A 113 -25.53 -21.15 2.31
C ASN A 113 -24.71 -19.84 2.25
N ILE A 114 -25.14 -18.87 1.43
CA ILE A 114 -24.46 -17.56 1.33
C ILE A 114 -24.51 -16.78 2.67
N VAL A 115 -25.63 -16.89 3.40
CA VAL A 115 -25.84 -16.26 4.73
C VAL A 115 -24.78 -16.70 5.74
N PHE A 116 -24.42 -17.99 5.73
CA PHE A 116 -23.33 -18.57 6.55
C PHE A 116 -22.03 -17.75 6.47
N PHE A 117 -21.69 -17.24 5.28
CA PHE A 117 -20.43 -16.54 5.08
C PHE A 117 -20.44 -15.07 5.48
N GLU A 118 -21.59 -14.41 5.43
CA GLU A 118 -21.76 -13.04 5.90
C GLU A 118 -21.68 -12.98 7.43
N GLU A 119 -22.28 -13.97 8.10
CA GLU A 119 -22.22 -14.11 9.56
C GLU A 119 -20.79 -14.43 10.03
N ILE A 120 -20.07 -15.31 9.33
CA ILE A 120 -18.66 -15.58 9.60
C ILE A 120 -17.80 -14.31 9.43
N LEU A 121 -18.04 -13.50 8.40
CA LEU A 121 -17.30 -12.25 8.20
C LEU A 121 -17.50 -11.30 9.39
N LEU A 122 -18.72 -11.16 9.89
CA LEU A 122 -19.04 -10.30 11.03
C LEU A 122 -18.34 -10.78 12.31
N ILE A 123 -18.30 -12.10 12.52
CA ILE A 123 -17.61 -12.73 13.65
C ILE A 123 -16.10 -12.51 13.54
N GLU A 124 -15.50 -12.66 12.35
CA GLU A 124 -14.09 -12.38 12.10
C GLU A 124 -13.72 -10.93 12.43
N VAL A 125 -14.61 -9.97 12.12
CA VAL A 125 -14.43 -8.56 12.53
C VAL A 125 -14.42 -8.41 14.05
N GLY A 126 -15.38 -9.05 14.74
CA GLY A 126 -15.51 -8.95 16.19
C GLY A 126 -14.36 -9.61 16.96
N ILE A 127 -13.92 -10.79 16.52
CA ILE A 127 -12.88 -11.56 17.19
C ILE A 127 -11.50 -11.05 16.79
N ILE A 128 -11.24 -10.73 15.53
CA ILE A 128 -9.87 -10.44 15.11
C ILE A 128 -9.62 -8.95 15.16
N PHE A 129 -10.35 -8.16 14.38
CA PHE A 129 -10.05 -6.74 14.22
C PHE A 129 -10.26 -5.91 15.50
N ILE A 130 -11.32 -6.14 16.28
CA ILE A 130 -11.55 -5.38 17.52
C ILE A 130 -10.40 -5.57 18.54
N PRO A 131 -9.99 -6.80 18.92
CA PRO A 131 -8.82 -7.03 19.77
C PRO A 131 -7.53 -6.43 19.22
N THR A 132 -7.32 -6.48 17.90
CA THR A 132 -6.12 -5.85 17.30
C THR A 132 -6.10 -4.33 17.52
N LEU A 133 -7.24 -3.64 17.48
CA LEU A 133 -7.30 -2.20 17.72
C LEU A 133 -6.78 -1.83 19.13
N PHE A 134 -6.99 -2.67 20.13
CA PHE A 134 -6.46 -2.42 21.47
C PHE A 134 -4.92 -2.44 21.55
N LEU A 135 -4.23 -3.13 20.63
CA LEU A 135 -2.76 -3.09 20.57
C LEU A 135 -2.22 -1.71 20.15
N TYR A 136 -3.05 -0.86 19.57
CA TYR A 136 -2.71 0.54 19.33
C TYR A 136 -2.52 1.34 20.63
N LEU A 137 -3.22 0.97 21.71
CA LEU A 137 -3.14 1.66 22.99
C LEU A 137 -1.80 1.44 23.70
N LEU A 138 -1.11 0.34 23.39
CA LEU A 138 0.22 0.05 23.93
C LEU A 138 1.21 1.17 23.57
N PRO A 139 2.10 1.57 24.48
CA PRO A 139 3.16 2.54 24.18
C PRO A 139 4.19 1.96 23.20
N SER A 140 4.91 2.84 22.49
CA SER A 140 6.04 2.45 21.65
C SER A 140 7.34 2.64 22.43
N ASN A 141 8.23 1.64 22.43
CA ASN A 141 9.55 1.80 23.00
C ASN A 141 10.44 2.56 22.01
N GLN A 142 11.01 3.70 22.40
CA GLN A 142 11.80 4.56 21.49
C GLN A 142 13.25 4.08 21.29
N GLY A 143 13.74 3.15 22.12
CA GLY A 143 15.09 2.59 21.99
C GLY A 143 15.13 1.27 21.23
N GLU A 144 16.34 0.77 20.99
CA GLU A 144 16.58 -0.58 20.48
C GLU A 144 16.03 -1.64 21.45
N ASN A 145 15.53 -2.74 20.90
CA ASN A 145 15.18 -3.91 21.69
C ASN A 145 15.58 -5.20 20.92
N GLN A 146 15.43 -6.35 21.57
CA GLN A 146 15.79 -7.65 21.00
C GLN A 146 15.08 -8.02 19.68
N TYR A 147 14.04 -7.28 19.29
CA TYR A 147 13.26 -7.50 18.07
C TYR A 147 13.59 -6.51 16.94
N GLY A 148 14.53 -5.59 17.17
CA GLY A 148 15.06 -4.64 16.19
C GLY A 148 15.05 -3.19 16.67
N ASP A 149 15.26 -2.26 15.75
CA ASP A 149 15.20 -0.82 16.00
C ASP A 149 13.92 -0.22 15.37
N SER A 150 13.23 0.64 16.14
CA SER A 150 12.06 1.38 15.66
C SER A 150 12.39 2.53 14.71
N THR A 151 13.65 3.00 14.74
CA THR A 151 14.12 4.18 14.03
C THR A 151 14.94 3.83 12.78
N VAL A 152 15.79 2.80 12.87
CA VAL A 152 16.74 2.42 11.83
C VAL A 152 16.17 1.29 10.95
N GLN A 153 16.02 1.56 9.64
CA GLN A 153 16.24 0.52 8.63
C GLN A 153 17.72 0.18 8.70
N LEU A 154 18.07 -1.08 8.98
CA LEU A 154 19.47 -1.51 9.12
C LEU A 154 20.26 -0.99 7.93
N ILE A 155 21.18 -0.07 8.24
CA ILE A 155 21.97 0.65 7.25
C ILE A 155 22.82 -0.41 6.52
N SER A 156 22.62 -0.59 5.22
CA SER A 156 23.62 -1.28 4.43
C SER A 156 24.82 -0.34 4.29
N ASN A 157 25.99 -0.79 4.73
CA ASN A 157 27.26 -0.14 4.39
C ASN A 157 27.49 -0.09 2.87
N THR A 158 26.80 -0.95 2.13
CA THR A 158 26.76 -0.92 0.67
C THR A 158 25.60 -0.05 0.22
N GLU A 159 25.95 1.18 -0.15
CA GLU A 159 25.21 1.98 -1.11
C GLU A 159 23.76 2.33 -0.69
N CYS A 160 23.61 3.44 0.03
CA CYS A 160 22.57 4.37 -0.38
C CYS A 160 22.75 4.51 -1.89
N ILE A 161 21.77 4.10 -2.72
CA ILE A 161 21.87 4.34 -4.16
C ILE A 161 22.20 5.81 -4.30
N GLY A 162 23.45 6.06 -4.71
CA GLY A 162 24.10 7.34 -4.60
C GLY A 162 23.53 8.26 -5.65
N TYR A 163 22.34 8.79 -5.41
CA TYR A 163 21.92 10.03 -6.03
C TYR A 163 22.32 11.17 -5.11
N SER A 164 23.63 11.22 -4.82
CA SER A 164 24.33 12.46 -4.47
C SER A 164 23.90 13.49 -5.52
N ASN A 165 23.28 14.58 -5.07
CA ASN A 165 22.95 15.79 -5.85
C ASN A 165 21.56 15.94 -6.50
N ASN A 166 20.61 15.01 -6.37
CA ASN A 166 19.21 15.31 -6.78
C ASN A 166 18.25 15.46 -5.60
N LYS A 167 18.75 15.85 -4.41
CA LYS A 167 17.88 16.54 -3.44
C LYS A 167 17.66 17.91 -4.10
N LEU A 168 16.61 18.08 -4.91
CA LEU A 168 16.20 19.41 -5.36
C LEU A 168 16.09 20.25 -4.08
N VAL A 169 17.07 21.12 -3.89
CA VAL A 169 16.99 22.16 -2.90
C VAL A 169 15.75 22.93 -3.31
N LEU A 170 14.74 22.93 -2.43
CA LEU A 170 13.52 23.71 -2.58
C LEU A 170 13.85 25.20 -2.42
N GLU A 171 14.80 25.70 -3.20
CA GLU A 171 14.90 27.12 -3.46
C GLU A 171 13.95 27.40 -4.62
N ASN A 172 12.67 27.56 -4.26
CA ASN A 172 11.65 28.10 -5.13
C ASN A 172 12.00 29.56 -5.48
N LYS A 173 12.97 29.74 -6.38
CA LYS A 173 13.27 31.02 -7.01
C LYS A 173 12.40 31.25 -8.25
N ASN A 174 11.82 30.18 -8.83
CA ASN A 174 11.20 30.20 -10.15
C ASN A 174 9.71 29.77 -10.18
N GLY A 175 8.90 30.15 -9.19
CA GLY A 175 7.43 30.06 -9.26
C GLY A 175 6.81 28.66 -9.40
N LEU A 176 5.47 28.60 -9.35
CA LEU A 176 4.68 27.35 -9.31
C LEU A 176 4.65 26.63 -10.67
N LEU A 177 4.72 27.37 -11.78
CA LEU A 177 4.65 26.81 -13.14
C LEU A 177 5.91 26.03 -13.53
N GLU A 178 7.10 26.53 -13.19
CA GLU A 178 8.36 25.83 -13.49
C GLU A 178 8.47 24.54 -12.66
N TYR A 179 7.95 24.58 -11.42
CA TYR A 179 7.82 23.40 -10.57
C TYR A 179 6.91 22.33 -11.17
N ILE A 180 5.76 22.72 -11.74
CA ILE A 180 4.89 21.81 -12.50
C ILE A 180 5.64 21.33 -13.76
N TRP A 181 6.31 22.19 -14.52
CA TRP A 181 7.04 21.76 -15.71
C TRP A 181 8.16 20.74 -15.40
N ASP A 182 8.84 20.87 -14.27
CA ASP A 182 9.87 19.90 -13.86
C ASP A 182 9.28 18.54 -13.51
N ILE A 183 8.17 18.50 -12.76
CA ILE A 183 7.50 17.25 -12.39
C ILE A 183 6.89 16.59 -13.63
N TYR A 184 6.13 17.34 -14.41
CA TYR A 184 5.32 16.81 -15.50
C TYR A 184 6.10 16.66 -16.80
N GLY A 185 7.01 17.58 -17.13
CA GLY A 185 7.78 17.53 -18.37
C GLY A 185 9.06 16.71 -18.23
N ARG A 186 9.97 17.17 -17.36
CA ARG A 186 11.35 16.63 -17.31
C ARG A 186 11.45 15.28 -16.61
N GLN A 187 10.64 15.05 -15.59
CA GLN A 187 10.83 13.92 -14.67
C GLN A 187 9.87 12.75 -14.87
N SER A 188 8.84 12.90 -15.69
CA SER A 188 7.82 11.87 -15.95
C SER A 188 8.35 10.53 -16.46
N PHE A 189 9.55 10.51 -17.05
CA PHE A 189 10.22 9.27 -17.49
C PHE A 189 11.58 9.03 -16.84
N CYS A 190 11.93 9.82 -15.82
CA CYS A 190 13.21 9.67 -15.12
C CYS A 190 13.04 8.79 -13.88
N PHE A 191 13.39 7.52 -13.99
CA PHE A 191 13.37 6.57 -12.86
C PHE A 191 14.47 6.82 -11.82
N LYS A 192 15.39 7.74 -12.10
CA LYS A 192 16.51 8.09 -11.23
C LYS A 192 16.13 9.22 -10.28
N GLY A 193 16.78 9.24 -9.12
CA GLY A 193 16.61 10.27 -8.11
C GLY A 193 15.52 9.96 -7.08
N ARG A 194 15.16 10.98 -6.32
CA ARG A 194 14.26 10.90 -5.16
C ARG A 194 13.10 11.86 -5.35
N ALA A 195 11.92 11.48 -4.87
CA ALA A 195 10.74 12.35 -4.83
C ALA A 195 10.32 12.55 -3.38
N LYS A 196 10.09 13.81 -2.99
CA LYS A 196 9.61 14.11 -1.63
C LYS A 196 8.16 13.66 -1.49
N ARG A 197 7.70 13.45 -0.26
CA ARG A 197 6.30 13.09 0.01
C ARG A 197 5.29 14.09 -0.58
N VAL A 198 5.56 15.39 -0.40
CA VAL A 198 4.67 16.46 -0.90
C VAL A 198 4.62 16.46 -2.43
N GLU A 199 5.77 16.25 -3.08
CA GLU A 199 5.87 16.11 -4.54
C GLU A 199 5.07 14.91 -5.05
N ALA A 200 5.20 13.74 -4.40
CA ALA A 200 4.45 12.55 -4.76
C ALA A 200 2.93 12.74 -4.55
N LEU A 201 2.50 13.33 -3.43
CA LEU A 201 1.08 13.61 -3.16
C LEU A 201 0.47 14.56 -4.20
N LEU A 202 1.15 15.69 -4.45
CA LEU A 202 0.69 16.68 -5.43
C LEU A 202 0.72 16.11 -6.85
N GLY A 203 1.80 15.42 -7.21
CA GLY A 203 1.96 14.80 -8.53
C GLY A 203 0.87 13.76 -8.80
N ILE A 204 0.72 12.77 -7.91
CA ILE A 204 -0.31 11.71 -8.08
C ILE A 204 -1.71 12.32 -8.08
N GLY A 205 -2.02 13.22 -7.14
CA GLY A 205 -3.33 13.86 -7.05
C GLY A 205 -3.68 14.66 -8.31
N ALA A 206 -2.75 15.44 -8.82
CA ALA A 206 -2.99 16.28 -9.98
C ALA A 206 -2.95 15.49 -11.30
N PHE A 207 -2.10 14.46 -11.46
CA PHE A 207 -2.21 13.51 -12.56
C PHE A 207 -3.56 12.77 -12.55
N GLY A 208 -4.06 12.39 -11.37
CA GLY A 208 -5.40 11.82 -11.21
C GLY A 208 -6.51 12.79 -11.64
N MET A 209 -6.42 14.07 -11.25
CA MET A 209 -7.34 15.09 -11.72
C MET A 209 -7.29 15.28 -13.24
N VAL A 210 -6.09 15.31 -13.84
CA VAL A 210 -5.92 15.43 -15.30
C VAL A 210 -6.56 14.24 -16.02
N ILE A 211 -6.34 13.00 -15.56
CA ILE A 211 -7.03 11.82 -16.11
C ILE A 211 -8.54 11.99 -16.04
N SER A 212 -9.06 12.38 -14.87
CA SER A 212 -10.50 12.56 -14.68
C SER A 212 -11.07 13.61 -15.63
N LEU A 213 -10.38 14.74 -15.80
CA LEU A 213 -10.78 15.79 -16.74
C LEU A 213 -10.78 15.29 -18.19
N ILE A 214 -9.75 14.55 -18.61
CA ILE A 214 -9.67 13.97 -19.96
C ILE A 214 -10.82 12.99 -20.21
N VAL A 215 -11.10 12.10 -19.25
CA VAL A 215 -12.21 11.13 -19.35
C VAL A 215 -13.55 11.85 -19.47
N ASN A 216 -13.80 12.85 -18.61
CA ASN A 216 -15.04 13.64 -18.68
C ASN A 216 -15.15 14.42 -19.99
N PHE A 217 -14.06 14.98 -20.49
CA PHE A 217 -14.04 15.71 -21.76
C PHE A 217 -14.41 14.80 -22.94
N ILE A 218 -13.86 13.59 -22.99
CA ILE A 218 -14.20 12.59 -24.02
C ILE A 218 -15.67 12.17 -23.91
N SER A 219 -16.15 11.93 -22.70
CA SER A 219 -17.56 11.59 -22.46
C SER A 219 -18.49 12.71 -22.94
N MET A 220 -18.15 13.98 -22.70
CA MET A 220 -18.91 15.13 -23.23
C MET A 220 -18.89 15.18 -24.76
N ILE A 221 -17.75 14.91 -25.40
CA ILE A 221 -17.66 14.87 -26.87
C ILE A 221 -18.60 13.80 -27.44
N PHE A 222 -18.59 12.59 -26.88
CA PHE A 222 -19.50 11.52 -27.32
C PHE A 222 -20.97 11.88 -27.08
N MET A 223 -21.29 12.52 -25.95
CA MET A 223 -22.66 12.99 -25.70
C MET A 223 -23.11 14.04 -26.72
N ILE A 224 -22.25 15.02 -27.07
CA ILE A 224 -22.55 16.03 -28.08
C ILE A 224 -22.73 15.36 -29.45
N LYS A 225 -21.88 14.38 -29.79
CA LYS A 225 -22.02 13.58 -31.01
C LYS A 225 -23.42 12.98 -31.10
N ASP A 226 -23.86 12.30 -30.05
CA ASP A 226 -25.16 11.62 -30.02
C ASP A 226 -26.33 12.59 -30.14
N MET A 227 -26.23 13.78 -29.54
CA MET A 227 -27.25 14.83 -29.63
C MET A 227 -27.30 15.52 -30.99
N THR A 228 -26.15 15.82 -31.58
CA THR A 228 -26.03 16.67 -32.79
C THR A 228 -25.91 15.87 -34.08
N ARG A 229 -25.66 14.55 -33.99
CA ARG A 229 -25.35 13.64 -35.11
C ARG A 229 -24.17 14.10 -35.97
N ILE A 230 -23.26 14.90 -35.42
CA ILE A 230 -22.02 15.30 -36.09
C ILE A 230 -21.11 14.07 -36.20
N GLU A 231 -20.51 13.84 -37.36
CA GLU A 231 -19.51 12.80 -37.54
C GLU A 231 -18.20 13.19 -36.84
N ILE A 232 -17.81 12.41 -35.84
CA ILE A 232 -16.53 12.56 -35.13
C ILE A 232 -15.65 11.35 -35.47
N PRO A 233 -14.36 11.54 -35.79
CA PRO A 233 -13.44 10.44 -36.03
C PRO A 233 -13.09 9.73 -34.71
N GLU A 234 -13.97 8.86 -34.25
CA GLU A 234 -13.85 8.15 -32.97
C GLU A 234 -12.53 7.39 -32.80
N PRO A 235 -12.02 6.64 -33.81
CA PRO A 235 -10.78 5.90 -33.64
C PRO A 235 -9.58 6.79 -33.34
N ILE A 236 -9.55 8.00 -33.92
CA ILE A 236 -8.47 8.97 -33.69
C ILE A 236 -8.58 9.53 -32.27
N LEU A 237 -9.80 9.90 -31.83
CA LEU A 237 -10.05 10.43 -30.49
C LEU A 237 -9.68 9.42 -29.39
N ILE A 238 -10.11 8.17 -29.57
CA ILE A 238 -9.79 7.05 -28.66
C ILE A 238 -8.29 6.76 -28.68
N GLY A 239 -7.64 6.80 -29.85
CA GLY A 239 -6.19 6.64 -29.97
C GLY A 239 -5.41 7.70 -29.18
N ILE A 240 -5.77 8.97 -29.32
CA ILE A 240 -5.16 10.08 -28.55
C ILE A 240 -5.38 9.88 -27.05
N PHE A 241 -6.58 9.47 -26.64
CA PHE A 241 -6.88 9.17 -25.25
C PHE A 241 -5.94 8.13 -24.66
N TYR A 242 -5.76 6.99 -25.33
CA TYR A 242 -4.87 5.94 -24.84
C TYR A 242 -3.41 6.38 -24.73
N VAL A 243 -2.92 7.20 -25.67
CA VAL A 243 -1.56 7.75 -25.61
C VAL A 243 -1.39 8.65 -24.37
N LEU A 244 -2.35 9.56 -24.12
CA LEU A 244 -2.32 10.43 -22.95
C LEU A 244 -2.47 9.64 -21.65
N TYR A 245 -3.36 8.65 -21.63
CA TYR A 245 -3.59 7.79 -20.47
C TYR A 245 -2.33 7.00 -20.11
N PHE A 246 -1.67 6.40 -21.12
CA PHE A 246 -0.41 5.68 -20.95
C PHE A 246 0.70 6.60 -20.41
N TYR A 247 0.83 7.80 -20.98
CA TYR A 247 1.78 8.80 -20.49
C TYR A 247 1.58 9.12 -19.01
N ILE A 248 0.33 9.34 -18.58
CA ILE A 248 0.04 9.68 -17.18
C ILE A 248 0.32 8.49 -16.26
N ILE A 249 -0.04 7.28 -16.65
CA ILE A 249 0.28 6.07 -15.87
C ILE A 249 1.78 5.93 -15.66
N LEU A 250 2.58 6.09 -16.73
CA LEU A 250 4.03 6.03 -16.61
C LEU A 250 4.57 7.12 -15.69
N SER A 251 4.05 8.34 -15.79
CA SER A 251 4.44 9.46 -14.93
C SER A 251 4.17 9.17 -13.45
N ILE A 252 2.99 8.62 -13.13
CA ILE A 252 2.62 8.19 -11.77
C ILE A 252 3.56 7.08 -11.30
N LEU A 253 3.83 6.08 -12.14
CA LEU A 253 4.71 4.96 -11.81
C LEU A 253 6.13 5.44 -11.47
N THR A 254 6.67 6.34 -12.29
CA THR A 254 8.00 6.93 -12.08
C THR A 254 8.07 7.74 -10.79
N LEU A 255 7.02 8.50 -10.44
CA LEU A 255 6.92 9.19 -9.15
C LEU A 255 6.90 8.21 -7.97
N CYS A 256 6.12 7.13 -8.06
CA CYS A 256 6.06 6.09 -7.02
C CYS A 256 7.42 5.43 -6.81
N ILE A 257 8.15 5.10 -7.89
CA ILE A 257 9.50 4.53 -7.85
C ILE A 257 10.47 5.49 -7.14
N ARG A 258 10.51 6.75 -7.55
CA ARG A 258 11.38 7.77 -6.92
C ARG A 258 11.02 8.04 -5.46
N ARG A 259 9.75 7.90 -5.09
CA ARG A 259 9.29 8.02 -3.70
C ARG A 259 9.76 6.82 -2.87
N LEU A 260 9.73 5.61 -3.42
CA LEU A 260 10.29 4.42 -2.76
C LEU A 260 11.79 4.58 -2.53
N HIS A 261 12.53 5.06 -3.53
CA HIS A 261 13.97 5.34 -3.41
C HIS A 261 14.27 6.34 -2.28
N ASP A 262 13.43 7.37 -2.11
CA ASP A 262 13.58 8.34 -1.02
C ASP A 262 13.35 7.75 0.38
N SER A 263 12.71 6.57 0.45
CA SER A 263 12.52 5.78 1.68
C SER A 263 13.49 4.59 1.81
N LEU A 264 14.55 4.55 0.98
CA LEU A 264 15.50 3.45 0.86
C LEU A 264 14.88 2.10 0.47
N TYR A 265 13.79 2.13 -0.28
CA TYR A 265 13.21 0.94 -0.90
C TYR A 265 13.53 0.91 -2.39
N SER A 266 13.76 -0.28 -2.92
CA SER A 266 13.86 -0.47 -4.37
C SER A 266 12.57 -0.05 -5.09
N GLY A 267 12.72 0.51 -6.28
CA GLY A 267 11.60 0.84 -7.16
C GLY A 267 10.77 -0.37 -7.57
N ILE A 268 11.35 -1.57 -7.59
CA ILE A 268 10.69 -2.82 -7.98
C ILE A 268 9.52 -3.17 -7.05
N TRP A 269 9.56 -2.71 -5.80
CA TRP A 269 8.47 -2.87 -4.85
C TRP A 269 7.15 -2.24 -5.33
N VAL A 270 7.19 -1.31 -6.30
CA VAL A 270 5.99 -0.72 -6.90
C VAL A 270 5.04 -1.76 -7.52
N ILE A 271 5.57 -2.91 -7.97
CA ILE A 271 4.79 -4.00 -8.55
C ILE A 271 3.78 -4.56 -7.53
N LEU A 272 4.12 -4.53 -6.23
CA LEU A 272 3.22 -5.02 -5.18
C LEU A 272 1.98 -4.13 -4.98
N LEU A 273 1.89 -2.94 -5.61
CA LEU A 273 0.64 -2.18 -5.63
C LEU A 273 -0.50 -2.93 -6.31
N LEU A 274 -0.18 -3.88 -7.22
CA LEU A 274 -1.16 -4.70 -7.92
C LEU A 274 -1.64 -5.90 -7.09
N VAL A 275 -0.92 -6.24 -6.02
CA VAL A 275 -1.22 -7.42 -5.19
C VAL A 275 -2.01 -6.96 -3.95
N PRO A 276 -3.26 -7.41 -3.76
CA PRO A 276 -4.04 -7.07 -2.58
C PRO A 276 -3.29 -7.41 -1.28
N TYR A 277 -3.56 -6.62 -0.26
CA TYR A 277 -2.87 -6.60 1.04
C TYR A 277 -1.42 -6.09 1.01
N LEU A 278 -0.59 -6.55 0.06
CA LEU A 278 0.78 -6.08 -0.08
C LEU A 278 0.84 -4.62 -0.56
N ASN A 279 -0.14 -4.22 -1.36
CA ASN A 279 -0.31 -2.85 -1.81
C ASN A 279 -0.39 -1.84 -0.65
N ILE A 280 -1.01 -2.18 0.48
CA ILE A 280 -1.12 -1.29 1.66
C ILE A 280 0.27 -0.94 2.21
N PHE A 281 1.18 -1.91 2.25
CA PHE A 281 2.55 -1.69 2.71
C PHE A 281 3.28 -0.68 1.81
N ILE A 282 3.08 -0.78 0.49
CA ILE A 282 3.66 0.15 -0.48
C ILE A 282 3.02 1.53 -0.40
N ILE A 283 1.68 1.61 -0.29
CA ILE A 283 0.94 2.86 -0.10
C ILE A 283 1.43 3.58 1.16
N TYR A 284 1.63 2.85 2.27
CA TYR A 284 2.21 3.40 3.49
C TYR A 284 3.58 4.04 3.22
N ARG A 285 4.47 3.35 2.47
CA ARG A 285 5.81 3.87 2.16
C ARG A 285 5.76 5.10 1.26
N ILE A 286 4.86 5.11 0.27
CA ILE A 286 4.70 6.23 -0.66
C ILE A 286 4.20 7.47 0.07
N PHE A 287 3.11 7.34 0.85
CA PHE A 287 2.38 8.51 1.36
C PHE A 287 2.69 8.88 2.82
N LEU A 288 3.11 7.94 3.66
CA LEU A 288 3.20 8.17 5.12
C LEU A 288 4.58 7.97 5.73
N LYS A 289 5.46 7.16 5.13
CA LYS A 289 6.85 7.05 5.60
C LYS A 289 7.62 8.32 5.29
N SER A 290 8.40 8.82 6.25
CA SER A 290 9.22 10.02 6.09
C SER A 290 10.33 9.78 5.07
N SER A 291 10.81 10.87 4.47
CA SER A 291 12.05 10.85 3.71
C SER A 291 13.20 10.39 4.60
N TRP A 292 14.12 9.62 4.03
CA TRP A 292 15.37 9.30 4.71
C TRP A 292 16.32 10.51 4.58
N ASP A 293 16.64 11.17 5.69
CA ASP A 293 17.59 12.29 5.70
C ASP A 293 18.93 11.86 6.29
N ILE A 294 19.99 12.00 5.50
CA ILE A 294 21.38 11.67 5.86
C ILE A 294 21.85 12.50 7.06
N ASN A 295 21.25 13.66 7.29
CA ASN A 295 21.62 14.55 8.39
C ASN A 295 21.25 14.01 9.79
N SER A 296 20.42 12.96 9.91
CA SER A 296 20.10 12.37 11.22
C SER A 296 21.27 11.66 11.90
N PHE A 297 22.40 11.45 11.20
CA PHE A 297 23.63 10.91 11.79
C PHE A 297 24.54 11.98 12.43
N LYS A 298 24.38 13.26 12.07
CA LYS A 298 25.21 14.32 12.67
C LYS A 298 24.83 14.66 14.12
N ASP A 299 23.65 14.24 14.54
CA ASP A 299 23.17 14.46 15.91
C ASP A 299 23.43 13.24 16.83
N ILE A 300 24.09 12.19 16.32
CA ILE A 300 24.42 10.96 17.05
C ILE A 300 25.95 10.76 17.20
N SER A 301 26.76 11.72 16.71
CA SER A 301 28.23 11.73 16.90
C SER A 301 28.66 12.70 18.00
#